data_AF-A0A1V0I6W8-F1
#
_entry.id   AF-A0A1V0I6W8-F1
#
_cell.length_a   1.000
_cell.length_b   1.000
_cell.length_c   1.000
_cell.angle_alpha   90.00
_cell.angle_beta   90.00
_cell.angle_gamma   90.00
#
_symmetry.space_group_name_H-M   'P 1'
#
loop_
_entity.id
_entity.type
_entity.pdbx_description
1 polymer ?
#
loop_
_entity_poly.entity_id
_entity_poly.type
_entity_poly.pdbx_seq_one_letter_code
_entity_poly.pdbx_strand_id
1 'polypeptide(L)'
;MKKTLIVMMMLGALAGCDDATKAIDQAQEAANKAVDNIQQQVESFDLEQFNLDQFGDATESAKAMAASVEEALTVDFSNPEALVEAKEHIANAYSCLVEASSESTASELMDKLLSSVNSEDAVSLIEKGIEQAKTAQQCVM
;
A
#
# COMPACT_ATOMS: atom_id res chain seq x y z
N MET A 1 -46.38 -40.26 -24.80
CA MET A 1 -46.75 -38.84 -24.57
C MET A 1 -46.98 -38.72 -23.06
N LYS A 2 -46.30 -37.92 -22.24
CA LYS A 2 -45.96 -36.49 -22.27
C LYS A 2 -44.69 -36.33 -21.38
N LYS A 3 -43.52 -36.00 -21.92
CA LYS A 3 -42.87 -34.67 -21.88
C LYS A 3 -43.12 -33.86 -20.59
N THR A 4 -42.05 -33.76 -19.78
CA THR A 4 -41.48 -32.54 -19.16
C THR A 4 -42.38 -31.31 -19.05
N LEU A 5 -42.45 -30.71 -17.85
CA LEU A 5 -42.49 -29.25 -17.59
C LEU A 5 -42.81 -28.97 -16.11
N ILE A 6 -41.80 -28.78 -15.28
CA ILE A 6 -41.86 -27.88 -14.10
C ILE A 6 -40.51 -27.17 -14.02
N VAL A 7 -40.30 -26.20 -14.90
CA VAL A 7 -39.37 -25.08 -14.71
C VAL A 7 -40.13 -23.85 -15.17
N MET A 8 -40.85 -23.21 -14.26
CA MET A 8 -41.31 -21.83 -14.45
C MET A 8 -41.86 -21.29 -13.13
N MET A 9 -41.02 -20.57 -12.39
CA MET A 9 -41.41 -19.34 -11.73
C MET A 9 -40.18 -18.64 -11.17
N MET A 10 -39.61 -17.76 -11.99
CA MET A 10 -39.01 -16.51 -11.55
C MET A 10 -38.86 -15.61 -12.80
N LEU A 11 -39.98 -15.05 -13.23
CA LEU A 11 -40.02 -13.86 -14.06
C LEU A 11 -40.95 -12.90 -13.36
N GLY A 12 -40.36 -12.01 -12.57
CA GLY A 12 -41.10 -11.05 -11.76
C GLY A 12 -40.17 -10.04 -11.10
N ALA A 13 -39.29 -9.38 -11.87
CA ALA A 13 -38.63 -8.13 -11.49
C ALA A 13 -37.91 -7.44 -12.68
N LEU A 14 -38.47 -7.48 -13.89
CA LEU A 14 -37.92 -6.78 -15.07
C LEU A 14 -38.59 -5.41 -15.34
N ALA A 15 -39.13 -4.79 -14.29
CA ALA A 15 -39.62 -3.41 -14.33
C ALA A 15 -38.92 -2.63 -13.20
N GLY A 16 -37.73 -2.14 -13.50
CA GLY A 16 -36.88 -1.39 -12.55
C GLY A 16 -35.41 -1.26 -12.97
N CYS A 17 -35.04 -1.67 -14.19
CA CYS A 17 -33.65 -1.71 -14.67
C CYS A 17 -33.17 -0.40 -15.32
N ASP A 18 -33.63 0.77 -14.88
CA ASP A 18 -33.05 2.07 -15.33
C ASP A 18 -32.07 2.66 -14.29
N ASP A 19 -32.09 2.18 -13.04
CA ASP A 19 -31.15 2.60 -11.98
C ASP A 19 -29.97 1.62 -11.76
N ALA A 20 -30.03 0.41 -12.34
CA ALA A 20 -28.96 -0.59 -12.18
C ALA A 20 -27.72 -0.31 -13.06
N THR A 21 -27.87 0.45 -14.15
CA THR A 21 -26.75 0.82 -15.03
C THR A 21 -25.87 1.88 -14.39
N LYS A 22 -26.43 2.83 -13.63
CA LYS A 22 -25.65 3.86 -12.90
C LYS A 22 -24.80 3.29 -11.78
N ALA A 23 -25.29 2.28 -11.08
CA ALA A 23 -24.55 1.67 -9.97
C ALA A 23 -23.31 0.88 -10.44
N ILE A 24 -23.35 0.29 -11.65
CA ILE A 24 -22.21 -0.42 -12.23
C ILE A 24 -21.14 0.57 -12.73
N ASP A 25 -21.55 1.66 -13.38
CA ASP A 25 -20.62 2.71 -13.82
C ASP A 25 -19.95 3.40 -12.62
N GLN A 26 -20.68 3.63 -11.52
CA GLN A 26 -20.11 4.21 -10.30
C GLN A 26 -19.14 3.28 -9.58
N ALA A 27 -19.38 1.96 -9.59
CA ALA A 27 -18.44 1.00 -9.01
C ALA A 27 -17.13 0.91 -9.81
N GLN A 28 -17.22 0.96 -11.15
CA GLN A 28 -16.04 0.97 -12.01
C GLN A 28 -15.31 2.33 -12.00
N GLU A 29 -16.03 3.46 -11.94
CA GLU A 29 -15.41 4.78 -11.75
C GLU A 29 -14.72 4.90 -10.38
N ALA A 30 -15.27 4.32 -9.32
CA ALA A 30 -14.64 4.34 -8.00
C ALA A 30 -13.37 3.48 -7.97
N ALA A 31 -13.39 2.30 -8.61
CA ALA A 31 -12.20 1.46 -8.76
C ALA A 31 -11.13 2.15 -9.62
N ASN A 32 -11.52 2.75 -10.75
CA ASN A 32 -10.61 3.50 -11.61
C ASN A 32 -10.03 4.73 -10.89
N LYS A 33 -10.84 5.48 -10.13
CA LYS A 33 -10.36 6.59 -9.30
C LYS A 33 -9.42 6.14 -8.18
N ALA A 34 -9.67 4.98 -7.58
CA ALA A 34 -8.76 4.45 -6.56
C ALA A 34 -7.41 4.08 -7.17
N VAL A 35 -7.41 3.42 -8.32
CA VAL A 35 -6.18 3.11 -9.07
C VAL A 35 -5.47 4.37 -9.56
N ASP A 36 -6.21 5.37 -10.05
CA ASP A 36 -5.65 6.67 -10.47
C ASP A 36 -5.05 7.44 -9.29
N ASN A 37 -5.68 7.39 -8.11
CA ASN A 37 -5.13 8.01 -6.89
C ASN A 37 -3.86 7.29 -6.41
N ILE A 38 -3.81 5.96 -6.48
CA ILE A 38 -2.60 5.18 -6.16
C ILE A 38 -1.49 5.51 -7.16
N GLN A 39 -1.79 5.54 -8.46
CA GLN A 39 -0.83 5.95 -9.49
C GLN A 39 -0.31 7.36 -9.25
N GLN A 40 -1.17 8.32 -8.95
CA GLN A 40 -0.75 9.68 -8.62
C GLN A 40 0.10 9.76 -7.34
N GLN A 41 -0.17 8.94 -6.33
CA GLN A 41 0.65 8.89 -5.12
C GLN A 41 2.05 8.32 -5.38
N VAL A 42 2.15 7.25 -6.17
CA VAL A 42 3.44 6.67 -6.57
C VAL A 42 4.21 7.60 -7.50
N GLU A 43 3.54 8.22 -8.48
CA GLU A 43 4.16 9.24 -9.35
C GLU A 43 4.66 10.46 -8.57
N SER A 44 4.03 10.79 -7.44
CA SER A 44 4.49 11.86 -6.55
C SER A 44 5.61 11.44 -5.60
N PHE A 45 5.80 10.13 -5.41
CA PHE A 45 6.83 9.55 -4.56
C PHE A 45 8.08 9.25 -5.41
N ASP A 46 8.86 10.29 -5.68
CA ASP A 46 10.04 10.20 -6.51
C ASP A 46 11.30 9.93 -5.67
N LEU A 47 11.75 8.68 -5.68
CA LEU A 47 12.95 8.24 -4.97
C LEU A 47 14.23 8.94 -5.42
N GLU A 48 14.27 9.47 -6.65
CA GLU A 48 15.44 10.19 -7.17
C GLU A 48 15.62 11.56 -6.50
N GLN A 49 14.57 12.11 -5.87
CA GLN A 49 14.62 13.38 -5.13
C GLN A 49 15.27 13.21 -3.75
N PHE A 50 15.20 12.01 -3.19
CA PHE A 50 15.89 11.67 -1.96
C PHE A 50 17.30 11.28 -2.37
N ASN A 51 18.27 12.16 -2.18
CA ASN A 51 19.67 11.92 -2.51
C ASN A 51 20.27 10.77 -1.65
N LEU A 52 19.89 9.52 -1.93
CA LEU A 52 20.17 8.36 -1.08
C LEU A 52 21.65 7.95 -1.09
N ASP A 53 22.41 8.35 -2.10
CA ASP A 53 23.84 8.07 -2.18
C ASP A 53 24.65 8.86 -1.12
N GLN A 54 24.03 9.87 -0.48
CA GLN A 54 24.64 10.59 0.65
C GLN A 54 24.77 9.75 1.91
N PHE A 55 24.07 8.61 1.99
CA PHE A 55 24.10 7.73 3.16
C PHE A 55 25.32 6.79 3.17
N GLY A 56 26.20 6.87 2.16
CA GLY A 56 27.47 6.13 2.13
C GLY A 56 27.25 4.63 2.25
N ASP A 57 27.83 4.00 3.28
CA ASP A 57 27.69 2.57 3.54
C ASP A 57 26.23 2.14 3.80
N ALA A 58 25.35 3.07 4.22
CA ALA A 58 23.92 2.81 4.45
C ALA A 58 23.05 3.05 3.21
N THR A 59 23.64 3.34 2.04
CA THR A 59 22.89 3.60 0.79
C THR A 59 21.97 2.44 0.41
N GLU A 60 22.43 1.20 0.56
CA GLU A 60 21.63 0.01 0.26
C GLU A 60 20.43 -0.11 1.21
N SER A 61 20.65 0.06 2.52
CA SER A 61 19.57 0.09 3.51
C SER A 61 18.59 1.25 3.30
N ALA A 62 19.09 2.42 2.88
CA ALA A 62 18.26 3.58 2.56
C ALA A 62 17.37 3.31 1.33
N LYS A 63 17.90 2.65 0.30
CA LYS A 63 17.13 2.20 -0.88
C LYS A 63 16.09 1.14 -0.50
N ALA A 64 16.44 0.19 0.36
CA ALA A 64 15.49 -0.80 0.87
C ALA A 64 14.35 -0.12 1.65
N MET A 65 14.66 0.84 2.51
CA MET A 65 13.65 1.60 3.27
C MET A 65 12.71 2.38 2.33
N ALA A 66 13.27 3.05 1.33
CA ALA A 66 12.52 3.74 0.29
C ALA A 66 11.56 2.79 -0.46
N ALA A 67 12.06 1.61 -0.87
CA ALA A 67 11.25 0.59 -1.54
C ALA A 67 10.13 0.05 -0.64
N SER A 68 10.37 -0.16 0.66
CA SER A 68 9.33 -0.58 1.60
C SER A 68 8.26 0.50 1.84
N VAL A 69 8.59 1.79 1.71
CA VAL A 69 7.61 2.88 1.72
C VAL A 69 6.77 2.85 0.44
N GLU A 70 7.39 2.66 -0.73
CA GLU A 70 6.68 2.51 -2.00
C GLU A 70 5.72 1.31 -1.99
N GLU A 71 6.15 0.19 -1.40
CA GLU A 71 5.30 -0.97 -1.16
C GLU A 71 4.09 -0.61 -0.30
N ALA A 72 4.28 0.13 0.80
CA ALA A 72 3.19 0.60 1.66
C ALA A 72 2.21 1.55 0.95
N LEU A 73 2.64 2.27 -0.09
CA LEU A 73 1.76 3.12 -0.92
C LEU A 73 0.90 2.31 -1.89
N THR A 74 1.36 1.11 -2.26
CA THR A 74 0.73 0.27 -3.30
C THR A 74 0.08 -0.98 -2.76
N VAL A 75 0.25 -1.27 -1.47
CA VAL A 75 -0.32 -2.45 -0.80
C VAL A 75 -1.83 -2.46 -0.84
N ASP A 76 -2.42 -3.65 -0.99
CA ASP A 76 -3.86 -3.83 -0.89
C ASP A 76 -4.30 -3.79 0.60
N PHE A 77 -4.82 -2.64 1.03
CA PHE A 77 -5.34 -2.45 2.39
C PHE A 77 -6.57 -3.30 2.72
N SER A 78 -7.18 -3.96 1.74
CA SER A 78 -8.25 -4.95 1.97
C SER A 78 -7.71 -6.35 2.24
N ASN A 79 -6.41 -6.59 2.03
CA ASN A 79 -5.74 -7.87 2.26
C ASN A 79 -4.89 -7.83 3.55
N PRO A 80 -5.35 -8.45 4.64
CA PRO A 80 -4.61 -8.46 5.91
C PRO A 80 -3.23 -9.11 5.84
N GLU A 81 -3.01 -10.08 4.95
CA GLU A 81 -1.72 -10.75 4.79
C GLU A 81 -0.70 -9.81 4.14
N ALA A 82 -1.11 -9.10 3.08
CA ALA A 82 -0.28 -8.09 2.43
C ALA A 82 0.10 -6.94 3.38
N LEU A 83 -0.81 -6.54 4.27
CA LEU A 83 -0.52 -5.54 5.30
C LEU A 83 0.48 -6.02 6.34
N VAL A 84 0.48 -7.32 6.68
CA VAL A 84 1.47 -7.90 7.60
C VAL A 84 2.84 -7.94 6.93
N GLU A 85 2.91 -8.41 5.68
CA GLU A 85 4.15 -8.48 4.90
C GLU A 85 4.78 -7.11 4.72
N ALA A 86 4.02 -6.12 4.23
CA ALA A 86 4.53 -4.76 4.04
C ALA A 86 5.04 -4.15 5.35
N LYS A 87 4.33 -4.38 6.47
CA LYS A 87 4.77 -3.93 7.80
C LYS A 87 6.07 -4.63 8.24
N GLU A 88 6.25 -5.91 7.95
CA GLU A 88 7.47 -6.66 8.25
C GLU A 88 8.65 -6.17 7.41
N HIS A 89 8.43 -5.90 6.11
CA HIS A 89 9.45 -5.31 5.23
C HIS A 89 9.88 -3.93 5.72
N ILE A 90 8.93 -3.05 6.06
CA ILE A 90 9.21 -1.73 6.65
C ILE A 90 10.02 -1.89 7.95
N ALA A 91 9.61 -2.82 8.82
CA ALA A 91 10.28 -3.03 10.09
C ALA A 91 11.74 -3.46 9.90
N ASN A 92 11.96 -4.43 9.01
CA ASN A 92 13.28 -4.94 8.67
C ASN A 92 14.16 -3.87 8.01
N ALA A 93 13.63 -3.15 7.01
CA ALA A 93 14.36 -2.11 6.31
C ALA A 93 14.75 -0.95 7.25
N TYR A 94 13.87 -0.54 8.16
CA TYR A 94 14.18 0.46 9.18
C TYR A 94 15.28 -0.05 10.12
N SER A 95 15.19 -1.29 10.61
CA SER A 95 16.24 -1.88 11.44
C SER A 95 17.59 -1.92 10.73
N CYS A 96 17.64 -2.35 9.46
CA CYS A 96 18.86 -2.36 8.66
C CYS A 96 19.43 -0.96 8.40
N LEU A 97 18.56 0.05 8.24
CA LEU A 97 18.99 1.42 8.08
C LEU A 97 19.60 1.97 9.38
N VAL A 98 18.97 1.69 10.52
CA VAL A 98 19.51 2.06 11.84
C VAL A 98 20.86 1.41 12.09
N GLU A 99 21.00 0.12 11.77
CA GLU A 99 22.24 -0.63 11.95
C GLU A 99 23.37 -0.12 11.06
N ALA A 100 23.08 0.15 9.79
CA ALA A 100 24.07 0.67 8.85
C ALA A 100 24.42 2.15 9.05
N SER A 101 23.58 2.90 9.79
CA SER A 101 23.78 4.34 10.05
C SER A 101 23.62 4.71 11.53
N SER A 102 22.46 5.24 11.91
CA SER A 102 22.07 5.56 13.28
C SER A 102 20.55 5.73 13.37
N GLU A 103 19.99 5.66 14.58
CA GLU A 103 18.56 5.90 14.78
C GLU A 103 18.14 7.32 14.35
N SER A 104 18.97 8.33 14.61
CA SER A 104 18.72 9.71 14.14
C SER A 104 18.70 9.81 12.63
N THR A 105 19.63 9.15 11.94
CA THR A 105 19.71 9.16 10.47
C THR A 105 18.52 8.45 9.83
N ALA A 106 18.11 7.30 10.40
CA ALA A 106 16.93 6.58 9.95
C ALA A 106 15.65 7.39 10.15
N SER A 107 15.51 8.05 11.31
CA SER A 107 14.37 8.92 11.60
C SER A 107 14.31 10.12 10.66
N GLU A 108 15.44 10.79 10.40
CA GLU A 108 15.49 11.92 9.47
C GLU A 108 15.14 11.54 8.03
N LEU A 109 15.58 10.37 7.57
CA LEU A 109 15.16 9.85 6.26
C LEU A 109 13.66 9.58 6.25
N MET A 110 13.14 8.98 7.33
CA MET A 110 11.72 8.67 7.43
C MET A 110 10.84 9.91 7.43
N ASP A 111 11.19 10.94 8.20
CA ASP A 111 10.44 12.21 8.21
C ASP A 111 10.36 12.82 6.81
N LYS A 112 11.43 12.71 6.02
CA LYS A 112 11.45 13.15 4.62
C LYS A 112 10.54 12.29 3.74
N LEU A 113 10.65 10.97 3.82
CA LEU A 113 9.81 10.06 3.03
C LEU A 113 8.33 10.27 3.36
N LEU A 114 7.97 10.29 4.65
CA LEU A 114 6.59 10.52 5.11
C LEU A 114 6.05 11.88 4.70
N SER A 115 6.88 12.92 4.61
CA SER A 115 6.44 14.24 4.12
C SER A 115 5.96 14.25 2.65
N SER A 116 6.36 13.23 1.87
CA SER A 116 5.92 13.03 0.48
C SER A 116 4.75 12.05 0.34
N VAL A 117 4.34 11.39 1.43
CA VAL A 117 3.22 10.44 1.43
C VAL A 117 1.92 11.18 1.72
N ASN A 118 0.96 11.08 0.79
CA ASN A 118 -0.36 11.71 0.92
C ASN A 118 -1.46 10.76 1.48
N SER A 119 -1.14 9.48 1.71
CA SER A 119 -2.07 8.48 2.23
C SER A 119 -1.92 8.31 3.74
N GLU A 120 -2.95 8.67 4.51
CA GLU A 120 -2.97 8.49 5.97
C GLU A 120 -2.85 7.01 6.36
N ASP A 121 -3.45 6.11 5.58
CA ASP A 121 -3.38 4.67 5.83
C ASP A 121 -1.95 4.13 5.62
N ALA A 122 -1.26 4.62 4.58
CA ALA A 122 0.13 4.27 4.32
C ALA A 122 1.06 4.84 5.41
N VAL A 123 0.88 6.11 5.81
CA VAL A 123 1.62 6.69 6.94
C VAL A 123 1.44 5.84 8.20
N SER A 124 0.20 5.47 8.52
CA SER A 124 -0.09 4.64 9.71
C SER A 124 0.57 3.26 9.63
N LEU A 125 0.59 2.64 8.44
CA LEU A 125 1.24 1.36 8.23
C LEU A 125 2.76 1.46 8.42
N ILE A 126 3.38 2.51 7.87
CA ILE A 126 4.81 2.78 7.98
C ILE A 126 5.21 3.01 9.43
N GLU A 127 4.49 3.86 10.16
CA GLU A 127 4.75 4.13 11.58
C GLU A 127 4.68 2.86 12.44
N LYS A 128 3.67 2.00 12.20
CA LYS A 128 3.54 0.72 12.89
C LYS A 128 4.69 -0.23 12.56
N GLY A 129 5.17 -0.23 11.32
CA GLY A 129 6.36 -0.99 10.93
C GLY A 129 7.61 -0.53 11.69
N ILE A 130 7.80 0.78 11.83
CA ILE A 130 8.93 1.36 12.59
C ILE A 130 8.83 1.04 14.08
N GLU A 131 7.65 1.12 14.68
CA GLU A 131 7.44 0.75 16.07
C GLU A 131 7.75 -0.75 16.30
N GLN A 132 7.36 -1.60 15.36
CA GLN A 132 7.72 -3.02 15.36
C GLN A 132 9.24 -3.21 15.24
N ALA A 133 9.92 -2.47 14.36
CA ALA A 133 11.38 -2.49 14.20
C ALA A 133 12.11 -2.20 15.52
N LYS A 134 11.66 -1.18 16.25
CA LYS A 134 12.23 -0.78 17.55
C LYS A 134 12.08 -1.86 18.62
N THR A 135 11.04 -2.68 18.51
CA THR A 135 10.75 -3.78 19.45
C THR A 135 11.51 -5.06 19.09
N ALA A 136 11.62 -5.37 17.78
CA ALA A 136 12.23 -6.60 17.31
C ALA A 136 13.75 -6.50 17.15
N GLN A 137 14.29 -5.33 16.75
CA GLN A 137 15.71 -5.10 16.44
C GLN A 137 16.35 -6.20 15.59
N GLN A 138 15.74 -6.52 14.44
CA GLN A 138 16.32 -7.50 13.51
C GLN A 138 16.51 -6.84 12.16
N CYS A 139 17.77 -6.75 11.73
CA CYS A 139 18.12 -6.57 10.33
C CYS A 139 18.41 -7.94 9.73
N VAL A 140 17.52 -8.40 8.86
CA VAL A 140 17.66 -9.62 8.06
C VAL A 140 17.68 -9.18 6.60
N MET A 141 18.89 -8.98 6.06
CA MET A 141 19.10 -8.66 4.65
C MET A 141 18.81 -9.85 3.73
#